data_AF-A0A8K1LJL4-F1
#
_entry.id   AF-A0A8K1LJL4-F1
#
_cell.length_a   1.000
_cell.length_b   1.000
_cell.length_c   1.000
_cell.angle_alpha   90.00
_cell.angle_beta   90.00
_cell.angle_gamma   90.00
#
_symmetry.space_group_name_H-M   'P 1'
#
loop_
_entity.id
_entity.type
_entity.pdbx_description
1 polymer ?
#
loop_
_entity_poly.entity_id
_entity_poly.type
_entity_poly.pdbx_seq_one_letter_code
_entity_poly.pdbx_strand_id
1 'polypeptide(L)'
;MRSAAKLSRILLLLLLLPPPPAAAYFGLTGKEALSHFPSLGAPGGSGPGKGHVKQCELLQLSRKQKRLCRREPGLAETLRDAIRLGILECQFQFRSERWNCSLEGRPSLLKRGTR
;
A
#
# COMPACT_ATOMS: atom_id res chain seq x y z
N MET A 1 -43.64 -18.80 -25.86
CA MET A 1 -43.00 -17.70 -26.64
C MET A 1 -42.68 -16.43 -25.83
N ARG A 2 -43.23 -16.20 -24.63
CA ARG A 2 -42.95 -15.00 -23.79
C ARG A 2 -41.62 -15.03 -23.01
N SER A 3 -40.97 -16.20 -22.93
CA SER A 3 -39.76 -16.42 -22.11
C SER A 3 -38.47 -15.98 -22.82
N ALA A 4 -38.37 -16.24 -24.14
CA ALA A 4 -37.19 -15.90 -24.94
C ALA A 4 -36.94 -14.39 -25.05
N ALA A 5 -38.01 -13.60 -25.19
CA ALA A 5 -37.93 -12.13 -25.24
C ALA A 5 -37.47 -11.50 -23.92
N LYS A 6 -37.81 -12.10 -22.78
CA LYS A 6 -37.35 -11.65 -21.46
C LYS A 6 -35.88 -11.97 -21.25
N LEU A 7 -35.46 -13.18 -21.61
CA LEU A 7 -34.06 -13.60 -21.53
C LEU A 7 -33.15 -12.76 -22.43
N SER A 8 -33.60 -12.45 -23.66
CA SER A 8 -32.88 -11.58 -24.59
C SER A 8 -32.72 -10.15 -24.05
N ARG A 9 -33.74 -9.58 -23.41
CA ARG A 9 -33.66 -8.25 -22.78
C ARG A 9 -32.72 -8.23 -21.58
N ILE A 10 -32.71 -9.28 -20.76
CA ILE A 10 -31.79 -9.39 -19.61
C ILE A 10 -30.33 -9.52 -20.09
N LEU A 11 -30.08 -10.32 -21.12
CA LEU A 11 -28.75 -10.46 -21.70
C LEU A 11 -28.25 -9.15 -22.32
N LEU A 12 -29.13 -8.40 -22.99
CA LEU A 12 -28.81 -7.08 -23.54
C LEU A 12 -28.49 -6.07 -22.42
N LEU A 13 -29.25 -6.08 -21.32
CA LEU A 13 -29.00 -5.26 -20.12
C LEU A 13 -27.65 -5.60 -19.45
N LEU A 14 -27.26 -6.86 -19.42
CA LEU A 14 -25.96 -7.30 -18.88
C LEU A 14 -24.79 -6.86 -19.76
N LEU A 15 -24.98 -6.77 -21.08
CA LEU A 15 -23.97 -6.29 -22.03
C LEU A 15 -23.85 -4.75 -22.06
N LEU A 16 -24.89 -4.04 -21.61
CA LEU A 16 -24.92 -2.57 -21.46
C LEU A 16 -24.40 -2.09 -20.11
N LEU A 17 -24.14 -3.00 -19.16
CA LEU A 17 -23.57 -2.63 -17.87
C LEU A 17 -22.09 -2.28 -18.10
N PRO A 18 -21.65 -1.05 -17.77
CA PRO A 18 -20.24 -0.70 -17.89
C PRO A 18 -19.42 -1.69 -17.04
N PRO A 19 -18.28 -2.18 -17.54
CA PRO A 19 -17.39 -3.01 -16.73
C PRO A 19 -17.14 -2.26 -15.42
N PRO A 20 -17.15 -2.96 -14.27
CA PRO A 20 -16.83 -2.30 -13.01
C PRO A 20 -15.52 -1.56 -13.23
N PRO A 21 -15.45 -0.27 -12.85
CA PRO A 21 -14.24 0.49 -13.08
C PRO A 21 -13.11 -0.35 -12.51
N ALA A 22 -12.10 -0.63 -13.33
CA ALA A 22 -10.76 -0.91 -12.85
C ALA A 22 -10.27 0.38 -12.18
N ALA A 23 -10.95 0.76 -11.11
CA ALA A 23 -10.54 1.78 -10.20
C ALA A 23 -9.23 1.23 -9.65
N ALA A 24 -8.14 1.95 -9.88
CA ALA A 24 -6.95 1.84 -9.09
C ALA A 24 -7.36 2.08 -7.63
N TYR A 25 -7.83 1.02 -6.97
CA TYR A 25 -8.20 0.99 -5.57
C TYR A 25 -6.87 1.08 -4.81
N PHE A 26 -6.42 2.29 -4.52
CA PHE A 26 -5.22 2.51 -3.70
C PHE A 26 -5.41 2.11 -2.23
N GLY A 27 -6.42 1.30 -1.88
CA GLY A 27 -6.73 0.90 -0.50
C GLY A 27 -7.06 2.04 0.47
N LEU A 28 -6.89 3.32 0.09
CA LEU A 28 -7.04 4.48 0.96
C LEU A 28 -8.50 4.90 1.19
N THR A 29 -9.44 4.32 0.44
CA THR A 29 -10.89 4.51 0.63
C THR A 29 -11.60 3.22 1.08
N GLY A 30 -10.85 2.15 1.33
CA GLY A 30 -11.37 0.90 1.88
C GLY A 30 -11.70 1.06 3.36
N LYS A 31 -12.89 0.61 3.77
CA LYS A 31 -13.29 0.48 5.18
C LYS A 31 -12.71 -0.79 5.82
N GLU A 32 -12.21 -1.71 5.00
CA GLU A 32 -11.49 -2.90 5.43
C GLU A 32 -10.11 -2.48 5.93
N ALA A 33 -9.89 -2.63 7.25
CA ALA A 33 -8.55 -2.52 7.81
C ALA A 33 -7.65 -3.53 7.09
N LEU A 34 -6.41 -3.16 6.77
CA LEU A 34 -5.38 -4.11 6.34
C LEU A 34 -5.18 -5.12 7.49
N SER A 35 -5.97 -6.18 7.48
CA SER A 35 -6.36 -6.96 8.66
C SER A 35 -5.31 -7.97 9.09
N HIS A 36 -4.09 -7.86 8.58
CA HIS A 36 -2.92 -8.53 9.11
C HIS A 36 -1.74 -7.55 9.11
N PHE A 37 -1.80 -6.53 9.96
CA PHE A 37 -0.58 -6.17 10.66
C PHE A 37 -0.30 -7.34 11.61
N PRO A 38 0.80 -8.09 11.45
CA PRO A 38 1.25 -8.95 12.53
C PRO A 38 1.29 -8.06 13.75
N SER A 39 0.47 -8.41 14.73
CA SER A 39 0.25 -7.63 15.94
C SER A 39 1.59 -7.06 16.38
N LEU A 40 1.71 -5.73 16.30
CA LEU A 40 2.65 -4.97 17.11
C LEU A 40 2.52 -5.58 18.50
N GLY A 41 3.53 -6.33 18.91
CA GLY A 41 3.61 -6.80 20.27
C GLY A 41 3.31 -5.61 21.16
N ALA A 42 2.24 -5.71 21.96
CA ALA A 42 2.05 -4.89 23.13
C ALA A 42 3.40 -4.77 23.87
N PRO A 43 3.68 -3.65 24.57
CA PRO A 43 5.01 -3.18 24.93
C PRO A 43 5.77 -4.22 25.76
N GLY A 44 6.45 -5.11 25.05
CA GLY A 44 7.09 -6.30 25.58
C GLY A 44 8.59 -6.14 25.41
N GLY A 45 9.15 -5.26 26.24
CA GLY A 45 10.53 -5.37 26.73
C GLY A 45 11.63 -5.72 25.72
N SER A 46 11.87 -4.87 24.72
CA SER A 46 13.25 -4.66 24.26
C SER A 46 13.77 -3.41 24.95
N GLY A 47 14.63 -3.60 25.95
CA GLY A 47 15.20 -2.53 26.75
C GLY A 47 15.80 -1.38 25.91
N PRO A 48 15.89 -0.17 26.48
CA PRO A 48 16.37 1.00 25.77
C PRO A 48 17.87 0.85 25.54
N GLY A 49 18.31 0.84 24.28
CA GLY A 49 19.75 0.93 24.08
C GLY A 49 20.21 0.78 22.66
N LYS A 50 20.25 1.89 21.92
CA LYS A 50 21.02 2.09 20.67
C LYS A 50 20.52 1.37 19.41
N GLY A 51 19.82 0.24 19.50
CA GLY A 51 19.32 -0.50 18.32
C GLY A 51 18.37 0.34 17.45
N HIS A 52 17.23 0.75 18.01
CA HIS A 52 16.19 1.49 17.27
C HIS A 52 16.68 2.83 16.70
N VAL A 53 17.61 3.50 17.41
CA VAL A 53 18.22 4.75 16.94
C VAL A 53 19.01 4.52 15.65
N LYS A 54 19.75 3.41 15.54
CA LYS A 54 20.49 3.07 14.32
C LYS A 54 19.53 2.80 13.17
N GLN A 55 18.42 2.11 13.40
CA GLN A 55 17.37 1.91 12.40
C GLN A 55 16.84 3.24 11.84
N CYS A 56 16.56 4.22 12.70
CA CYS A 56 16.12 5.55 12.28
C CYS A 56 17.15 6.30 11.41
N GLU A 57 18.44 6.05 11.60
CA GLU A 57 19.49 6.67 10.78
C GLU A 57 19.59 6.09 9.37
N LEU A 58 19.25 4.80 9.21
CA LEU A 58 19.23 4.10 7.92
C LEU A 58 18.07 4.55 7.02
N LEU A 59 17.03 5.15 7.60
CA LEU A 59 15.88 5.67 6.85
C LEU A 59 16.18 7.05 6.26
N GLN A 60 15.70 7.28 5.03
CA GLN A 60 15.79 8.57 4.33
C GLN A 60 14.76 9.56 4.88
N LEU A 61 14.99 10.05 6.10
CA LEU A 61 14.10 10.95 6.84
C LEU A 61 14.73 12.34 7.00
N SER A 62 13.90 13.39 7.02
CA SER A 62 14.33 14.74 7.39
C SER A 62 14.84 14.77 8.84
N ARG A 63 15.63 15.80 9.18
CA ARG A 63 16.14 16.00 10.55
C ARG A 63 15.01 16.01 11.60
N LYS A 64 13.87 16.63 11.28
CA LYS A 64 12.70 16.68 12.17
C LYS A 64 12.09 15.30 12.36
N GLN A 65 11.91 14.53 11.28
CA GLN A 65 11.38 13.16 11.33
C GLN A 65 12.32 12.21 12.09
N LYS A 66 13.63 12.31 11.90
CA LYS A 66 14.62 11.51 12.67
C LYS A 66 14.52 11.77 14.17
N ARG A 67 14.27 13.01 14.60
CA ARG A 67 14.04 13.33 16.03
C ARG A 67 12.80 12.65 16.58
N LEU A 68 11.72 12.53 15.79
CA LEU A 68 10.51 11.80 16.20
C LEU A 68 10.75 10.29 16.24
N CYS A 69 11.36 9.74 15.19
CA CYS A 69 11.71 8.33 15.09
C CYS A 69 12.53 7.85 16.31
N ARG A 70 13.56 8.60 16.72
CA ARG A 70 14.38 8.22 17.88
C ARG A 70 13.65 8.24 19.21
N ARG A 71 12.54 8.98 19.33
CA ARG A 71 11.73 9.08 20.57
C ARG A 71 10.79 7.91 20.75
N GLU A 72 10.37 7.27 19.65
CA GLU A 72 9.39 6.20 19.68
C GLU A 72 10.03 4.86 19.26
N PRO A 73 10.32 3.96 20.21
CA PRO A 73 10.86 2.64 19.89
C PRO A 73 9.81 1.81 19.15
N GLY A 74 10.18 1.19 18.02
CA GLY A 74 9.25 0.44 17.16
C GLY A 74 8.78 1.21 15.93
N LEU A 75 8.95 2.55 15.90
CA LEU A 75 8.55 3.37 14.76
C LEU A 75 9.30 3.00 13.49
N ALA A 76 10.60 2.77 13.62
CA ALA A 76 11.44 2.53 12.46
C ALA A 76 11.11 1.19 11.78
N GLU A 77 10.84 0.17 12.58
CA GLU A 77 10.37 -1.15 12.14
C GLU A 77 9.02 -1.01 11.42
N THR A 78 8.06 -0.35 12.08
CA THR A 78 6.73 -0.09 11.51
C THR A 78 6.80 0.67 10.18
N LEU A 79 7.65 1.69 10.09
CA LEU A 79 7.85 2.45 8.84
C LEU A 79 8.41 1.57 7.72
N ARG A 80 9.34 0.66 8.03
CA ARG A 80 9.89 -0.28 7.04
C ARG A 80 8.83 -1.24 6.52
N ASP A 81 8.00 -1.77 7.42
CA ASP A 81 6.92 -2.68 7.05
C ASP A 81 5.87 -1.97 6.21
N ALA A 82 5.49 -0.75 6.59
CA ALA A 82 4.57 0.08 5.80
C ALA A 82 5.12 0.36 4.39
N ILE A 83 6.40 0.70 4.26
CA ILE A 83 7.04 0.89 2.94
C ILE A 83 6.97 -0.40 2.13
N ARG A 84 7.32 -1.55 2.72
CA ARG A 84 7.30 -2.85 2.04
C ARG A 84 5.90 -3.21 1.54
N LEU A 85 4.89 -3.07 2.38
CA LEU A 85 3.49 -3.33 2.02
C LEU A 85 3.02 -2.41 0.90
N GLY A 86 3.34 -1.11 0.98
CA GLY A 86 3.01 -0.16 -0.07
C GLY A 86 3.62 -0.50 -1.42
N ILE A 87 4.86 -1.02 -1.44
CA ILE A 87 5.52 -1.46 -2.68
C ILE A 87 4.85 -2.70 -3.25
N LEU A 88 4.54 -3.69 -2.41
CA LEU A 88 3.86 -4.92 -2.85
C LEU A 88 2.51 -4.61 -3.49
N GLU A 89 1.72 -3.74 -2.84
CA GLU A 89 0.43 -3.31 -3.38
C GLU A 89 0.61 -2.50 -4.66
N CYS A 90 1.59 -1.59 -4.71
CA CYS A 90 1.88 -0.83 -5.91
C CYS A 90 2.25 -1.73 -7.10
N GLN A 91 3.10 -2.72 -6.88
CA GLN A 91 3.46 -3.71 -7.91
C GLN A 91 2.25 -4.53 -8.33
N PHE A 92 1.39 -4.92 -7.39
CA PHE A 92 0.16 -5.63 -7.69
C PHE A 92 -0.78 -4.79 -8.56
N GLN A 93 -1.03 -3.54 -8.20
CA GLN A 93 -1.94 -2.65 -8.93
C GLN A 93 -1.41 -2.30 -10.32
N PHE A 94 -0.11 -2.07 -10.45
CA PHE A 94 0.52 -1.70 -11.72
C PHE A 94 1.08 -2.90 -12.50
N ARG A 95 0.70 -4.14 -12.15
CA ARG A 95 1.25 -5.36 -12.76
C ARG A 95 1.08 -5.46 -14.28
N SER A 96 0.05 -4.81 -14.82
CA SER A 96 -0.26 -4.80 -16.26
C SER A 96 0.09 -3.47 -16.95
N GLU A 97 0.67 -2.53 -16.21
CA GLU A 97 1.03 -1.21 -16.72
C GLU A 97 2.43 -1.20 -17.33
N ARG A 98 2.72 -0.21 -18.19
CA ARG A 98 4.07 -0.02 -18.77
C ARG A 98 5.15 0.16 -17.71
N TRP A 99 4.77 0.73 -16.56
CA TRP A 99 5.60 0.84 -15.38
C TRP A 99 4.96 0.06 -14.25
N ASN A 100 5.64 -0.99 -13.78
CA ASN A 100 5.13 -1.97 -12.81
C ASN A 100 5.52 -1.69 -11.36
N CYS A 101 5.84 -0.44 -11.04
CA CYS A 101 6.31 -0.04 -9.70
C CYS A 101 7.62 -0.72 -9.22
N SER A 102 8.47 -1.22 -10.13
CA SER A 102 9.78 -1.76 -9.76
C SER A 102 10.69 -0.68 -9.17
N LEU A 103 11.24 -0.93 -7.97
CA LEU A 103 12.18 -0.03 -7.30
C LEU A 103 13.65 -0.27 -7.63
N GLU A 104 13.95 -1.32 -8.41
CA GLU A 104 15.32 -1.74 -8.71
C GLU A 104 16.13 -0.58 -9.30
N GLY A 105 17.20 -0.18 -8.60
CA GLY A 105 18.09 0.92 -9.01
C GLY A 105 17.47 2.33 -9.00
N ARG A 106 16.28 2.54 -8.43
CA ARG A 106 15.58 3.84 -8.44
C ARG A 106 15.23 4.34 -7.03
N PRO A 107 16.22 4.80 -6.23
CA PRO A 107 15.98 5.29 -4.87
C PRO A 107 15.16 6.59 -4.81
N SER A 108 14.92 7.25 -5.96
CA SER A 108 14.31 8.57 -6.03
C SER A 108 13.21 8.69 -7.09
N LEU A 109 12.36 7.67 -7.22
CA LEU A 109 11.28 7.62 -8.20
C LEU A 109 10.37 8.86 -8.15
N LEU A 110 9.98 9.26 -6.95
CA LEU A 110 9.02 10.36 -6.74
C LEU A 110 9.66 11.76 -6.79
N LYS A 111 10.97 11.89 -7.07
CA LYS A 111 11.59 13.21 -7.22
C LYS A 111 11.10 13.94 -8.48
N ARG A 112 10.64 13.22 -9.49
CA ARG A 112 9.89 13.81 -10.60
C ARG A 112 8.41 13.63 -10.30
N GLY A 113 7.66 14.72 -10.35
CA GLY A 113 6.20 14.68 -10.27
C GLY A 113 5.66 13.91 -11.48
N THR A 114 5.42 12.62 -11.30
CA THR A 114 4.77 11.74 -12.26
C THR A 114 3.48 11.27 -11.61
N ARG A 115 2.40 11.25 -12.39
CA ARG A 115 1.07 10.83 -11.94
C ARG A 115 0.96 9.33 -11.99
#